data_AF-A0A2V8GNG2-F1
#
_entry.id   AF-A0A2V8GNG2-F1
#
_cell.length_a   1.000
_cell.length_b   1.000
_cell.length_c   1.000
_cell.angle_alpha   90.00
_cell.angle_beta   90.00
_cell.angle_gamma   90.00
#
_symmetry.space_group_name_H-M   'P 1'
#
loop_
_entity.id
_entity.type
_entity.pdbx_description
1 polymer ?
#
loop_
_entity_poly.entity_id
_entity_poly.type
_entity_poly.pdbx_seq_one_letter_code
_entity_poly.pdbx_strand_id
1 'polypeptide(L)'
;MNDQPRRFLQRVWDSVRQPPSVTASHAADTLVGLCDSLLSERGEVSGARMAGEAMAAYQELNDAGRGAFFGQLVDHYTADPDAVTRAMDAYRANPTAARLHDLHLATEPRRLELFRRLNTAPGGIRTLVQMRADLLRTLADHPDRAVVSDDLLHLFRS
;
A
#
# COMPACT_ATOMS: atom_id res chain seq x y z
N MET A 1 24.99 39.30 -19.26
CA MET A 1 24.19 40.09 -18.31
C MET A 1 23.15 39.16 -17.71
N ASN A 2 23.13 39.05 -16.38
CA ASN A 2 22.81 37.84 -15.63
C ASN A 2 21.29 37.61 -15.46
N ASP A 3 20.75 36.52 -16.01
CA ASP A 3 19.31 36.17 -15.99
C ASP A 3 18.92 35.24 -14.81
N GLN A 4 19.88 34.98 -13.91
CA GLN A 4 19.71 34.07 -12.77
C GLN A 4 18.70 34.49 -11.69
N PRO A 5 18.50 35.78 -11.33
CA PRO A 5 17.66 36.13 -10.17
C PRO A 5 16.17 35.90 -10.42
N ARG A 6 15.67 36.03 -11.66
CA ARG A 6 14.26 35.81 -12.00
C ARG A 6 13.86 34.33 -11.97
N ARG A 7 14.73 33.44 -12.47
CA ARG A 7 14.52 31.97 -12.38
C ARG A 7 14.60 31.43 -10.95
N PHE A 8 15.33 32.11 -10.06
CA PHE A 8 15.37 31.75 -8.65
C PHE A 8 14.03 32.09 -7.97
N LEU A 9 13.54 33.32 -8.13
CA LEU A 9 12.29 33.78 -7.51
C LEU A 9 11.07 33.03 -8.04
N GLN A 10 11.05 32.65 -9.32
CA GLN A 10 9.94 31.90 -9.91
C GLN A 10 9.88 30.46 -9.36
N ARG A 11 11.03 29.79 -9.21
CA ARG A 11 11.09 28.45 -8.56
C ARG A 11 10.70 28.49 -7.08
N VAL A 12 11.11 29.53 -6.36
CA VAL A 12 10.72 29.73 -4.96
C VAL A 12 9.21 30.02 -4.85
N TRP A 13 8.64 30.76 -5.82
CA TRP A 13 7.20 31.04 -5.85
C TRP A 13 6.37 29.80 -6.21
N ASP A 14 6.86 28.97 -7.15
CA ASP A 14 6.21 27.72 -7.54
C ASP A 14 6.28 26.66 -6.42
N SER A 15 7.39 26.60 -5.66
CA SER A 15 7.49 25.71 -4.48
C SER A 15 6.58 26.12 -3.33
N VAL A 16 6.22 27.41 -3.23
CA VAL A 16 5.26 27.94 -2.25
C VAL A 16 3.80 27.77 -2.71
N ARG A 17 3.57 27.51 -4.01
CA ARG A 17 2.23 27.35 -4.60
C ARG A 17 1.72 25.92 -4.68
N GLN A 18 2.55 24.91 -4.44
CA GLN A 18 2.08 23.53 -4.45
C GLN A 18 1.09 23.34 -3.29
N PRO A 19 -0.19 23.01 -3.56
CA PRO A 19 -1.12 22.76 -2.47
C PRO A 19 -0.67 21.52 -1.70
N PRO A 20 -0.83 21.49 -0.36
CA PRO A 20 -0.35 20.39 0.47
C PRO A 20 -0.91 19.01 0.06
N SER A 21 -2.07 18.98 -0.62
CA SER A 21 -2.68 17.78 -1.18
C SER A 21 -1.88 17.15 -2.33
N VAL A 22 -1.23 17.93 -3.18
CA VAL A 22 -0.46 17.40 -4.32
C VAL A 22 0.86 16.82 -3.85
N THR A 23 1.53 17.48 -2.90
CA THR A 23 2.76 16.94 -2.29
C THR A 23 2.48 15.64 -1.53
N ALA A 24 1.36 15.59 -0.80
CA ALA A 24 0.90 14.38 -0.12
C ALA A 24 0.60 13.23 -1.10
N SER A 25 -0.05 13.52 -2.24
CA SER A 25 -0.28 12.52 -3.30
C SER A 25 1.03 11.98 -3.84
N HIS A 26 2.00 12.84 -4.16
CA HIS A 26 3.28 12.40 -4.71
C HIS A 26 4.10 11.54 -3.74
N ALA A 27 4.05 11.87 -2.44
CA ALA A 27 4.67 11.06 -1.40
C ALA A 27 4.00 9.68 -1.28
N ALA A 28 2.67 9.62 -1.36
CA ALA A 28 1.94 8.35 -1.40
C ALA A 28 2.28 7.54 -2.68
N ASP A 29 2.36 8.18 -3.84
CA ASP A 29 2.73 7.52 -5.11
C ASP A 29 4.15 6.92 -5.03
N THR A 30 5.07 7.62 -4.35
CA THR A 30 6.43 7.13 -4.11
C THR A 30 6.40 5.86 -3.25
N LEU A 31 5.60 5.85 -2.17
CA LEU A 31 5.40 4.66 -1.35
C LEU A 31 4.76 3.52 -2.14
N VAL A 32 3.75 3.80 -2.97
CA VAL A 32 3.13 2.80 -3.86
C VAL A 32 4.18 2.17 -4.78
N GLY A 33 5.04 2.97 -5.40
CA GLY A 33 6.12 2.44 -6.26
C GLY A 33 7.10 1.53 -5.51
N LEU A 34 7.43 1.84 -4.25
CA LEU A 34 8.25 0.98 -3.40
C LEU A 34 7.52 -0.34 -3.07
N CYS A 35 6.23 -0.27 -2.76
CA CYS A 35 5.40 -1.44 -2.49
C CYS A 35 5.23 -2.35 -3.73
N ASP A 36 5.03 -1.79 -4.92
CA ASP A 36 4.94 -2.56 -6.16
C ASP A 36 6.26 -3.25 -6.50
N SER A 37 7.37 -2.54 -6.29
CA SER A 37 8.70 -3.11 -6.46
C SER A 37 8.92 -4.24 -5.46
N LEU A 38 8.50 -4.08 -4.20
CA LEU A 38 8.60 -5.10 -3.16
C LEU A 38 7.78 -6.35 -3.49
N LEU A 39 6.57 -6.20 -4.04
CA LEU A 39 5.74 -7.34 -4.47
C LEU A 39 6.31 -8.08 -5.69
N SER A 40 7.06 -7.37 -6.53
CA SER A 40 7.69 -7.93 -7.74
C SER A 40 9.03 -8.61 -7.48
N GLU A 41 9.67 -8.28 -6.36
CA GLU A 41 11.00 -8.80 -5.98
C GLU A 41 10.98 -10.30 -5.68
N ARG A 42 12.07 -11.00 -6.07
CA ARG A 42 12.25 -12.46 -5.89
C ARG A 42 13.39 -12.83 -4.95
N GLY A 43 14.25 -11.89 -4.56
CA GLY A 43 15.36 -12.11 -3.62
C GLY A 43 15.04 -11.68 -2.18
N GLU A 44 15.46 -12.49 -1.21
CA GLU A 44 15.18 -12.25 0.22
C GLU A 44 15.91 -11.01 0.77
N VAL A 45 17.19 -10.82 0.43
CA VAL A 45 18.02 -9.71 0.93
C VAL A 45 17.59 -8.37 0.31
N SER A 46 17.30 -8.36 -0.99
CA SER A 46 16.71 -7.21 -1.69
C SER A 46 15.34 -6.85 -1.09
N GLY A 47 14.53 -7.87 -0.78
CA GLY A 47 13.21 -7.71 -0.17
C GLY A 47 13.23 -7.00 1.18
N ALA A 48 14.10 -7.41 2.11
CA ALA A 48 14.17 -6.80 3.44
C ALA A 48 14.58 -5.32 3.41
N ARG A 49 15.52 -4.94 2.53
CA ARG A 49 15.90 -3.53 2.32
C ARG A 49 14.74 -2.71 1.76
N MET A 50 14.06 -3.22 0.73
CA MET A 50 12.93 -2.54 0.10
C MET A 50 11.74 -2.38 1.06
N ALA A 51 11.48 -3.39 1.89
CA ALA A 51 10.51 -3.30 2.97
C ALA A 51 10.87 -2.19 3.97
N GLY A 52 12.16 -2.07 4.32
CA GLY A 52 12.65 -0.97 5.18
C GLY A 52 12.44 0.41 4.56
N GLU A 53 12.74 0.57 3.27
CA GLU A 53 12.52 1.81 2.52
C GLU A 53 11.04 2.20 2.46
N ALA A 54 10.16 1.24 2.15
CA ALA A 54 8.72 1.47 2.15
C ALA A 54 8.21 1.87 3.55
N MET A 55 8.70 1.22 4.61
CA MET A 55 8.32 1.54 5.97
C MET A 55 8.77 2.93 6.42
N ALA A 56 9.99 3.32 6.07
CA ALA A 56 10.48 4.66 6.31
C ALA A 56 9.66 5.71 5.55
N ALA A 57 9.37 5.46 4.27
CA ALA A 57 8.53 6.35 3.47
C ALA A 57 7.11 6.51 4.06
N TYR A 58 6.50 5.44 4.58
CA TYR A 58 5.22 5.52 5.27
C TYR A 58 5.26 6.41 6.52
N GLN A 59 6.31 6.28 7.33
CA GLN A 59 6.45 7.04 8.59
C GLN A 59 6.54 8.55 8.35
N GLU A 60 7.13 8.96 7.22
CA GLU A 60 7.26 10.37 6.81
C GLU A 60 5.97 10.96 6.22
N LEU A 61 4.94 10.15 5.95
CA LEU A 61 3.66 10.65 5.44
C LEU A 61 2.92 11.45 6.53
N ASN A 62 2.41 12.61 6.13
CA ASN A 62 1.39 13.34 6.87
C ASN A 62 0.01 12.66 6.72
N ASP A 63 -1.01 13.16 7.43
CA ASP A 63 -2.34 12.54 7.42
C ASP A 63 -2.97 12.47 6.00
N ALA A 64 -2.74 13.48 5.16
CA ALA A 64 -3.23 13.48 3.78
C ALA A 64 -2.54 12.40 2.93
N GLY A 65 -1.22 12.24 3.08
CA GLY A 65 -0.44 11.22 2.37
C GLY A 65 -0.82 9.81 2.84
N ARG A 66 -1.01 9.62 4.15
CA ARG A 66 -1.53 8.36 4.71
C ARG A 66 -2.91 8.04 4.17
N GLY A 67 -3.81 9.03 4.11
CA GLY A 67 -5.14 8.87 3.52
C GLY A 67 -5.10 8.46 2.04
N ALA A 68 -4.23 9.08 1.24
CA ALA A 68 -4.01 8.71 -0.15
C ALA A 68 -3.48 7.27 -0.28
N PHE A 69 -2.49 6.89 0.54
CA PHE A 69 -1.97 5.53 0.57
C PHE A 69 -3.02 4.50 0.99
N PHE A 70 -3.88 4.82 1.97
CA PHE A 70 -4.97 3.94 2.36
C PHE A 70 -5.98 3.72 1.24
N GLY A 71 -6.28 4.75 0.44
CA GLY A 71 -7.07 4.59 -0.78
C GLY A 71 -6.43 3.57 -1.74
N GLN A 72 -5.12 3.64 -1.93
CA GLN A 72 -4.38 2.68 -2.76
C GLN A 72 -4.44 1.25 -2.22
N LEU A 73 -4.42 1.06 -0.89
CA LEU A 73 -4.60 -0.27 -0.28
C LEU A 73 -5.99 -0.85 -0.53
N VAL A 74 -7.03 -0.01 -0.56
CA VAL A 74 -8.41 -0.43 -0.85
C VAL A 74 -8.57 -0.74 -2.35
N ASP A 75 -8.14 0.18 -3.20
CA ASP A 75 -8.47 0.15 -4.63
C ASP A 75 -7.49 -0.67 -5.48
N HIS A 76 -6.19 -0.60 -5.18
CA HIS A 76 -5.14 -1.17 -6.03
C HIS A 76 -4.61 -2.52 -5.52
N TYR A 77 -4.44 -2.67 -4.21
CA TYR A 77 -3.89 -3.89 -3.60
C TYR A 77 -4.98 -4.91 -3.23
N THR A 78 -5.95 -5.09 -4.12
CA THR A 78 -7.05 -6.05 -4.02
C THR A 78 -6.71 -7.38 -4.74
N ALA A 79 -7.64 -8.34 -4.72
CA ALA A 79 -7.54 -9.57 -5.49
C ALA A 79 -7.72 -9.27 -6.99
N ASP A 80 -7.07 -10.06 -7.87
CA ASP A 80 -7.25 -9.94 -9.33
C ASP A 80 -8.67 -10.42 -9.71
N PRO A 81 -9.59 -9.53 -10.16
CA PRO A 81 -10.96 -9.91 -10.48
C PRO A 81 -11.06 -10.97 -11.57
N ASP A 82 -10.13 -10.97 -12.52
CA ASP A 82 -10.11 -11.96 -13.60
C ASP A 82 -9.64 -13.32 -13.07
N ALA A 83 -8.65 -13.33 -12.16
CA ALA A 83 -8.23 -14.56 -11.49
C ALA A 83 -9.34 -15.16 -10.62
N VAL A 84 -10.04 -14.32 -9.86
CA VAL A 84 -11.21 -14.72 -9.05
C VAL A 84 -12.28 -15.33 -9.95
N THR A 85 -12.62 -14.68 -11.07
CA THR A 85 -13.64 -15.15 -12.00
C THR A 85 -13.27 -16.51 -12.59
N ARG A 86 -12.02 -16.66 -13.08
CA ARG A 86 -11.51 -17.94 -13.60
C ARG A 86 -11.58 -19.07 -12.56
N ALA A 87 -11.16 -18.80 -11.32
CA ALA A 87 -11.17 -19.78 -10.24
C ALA A 87 -12.60 -20.16 -9.83
N MET A 88 -13.51 -19.19 -9.80
CA MET A 88 -14.92 -19.41 -9.51
C MET A 88 -15.59 -20.29 -10.57
N ASP A 89 -15.36 -20.02 -11.86
CA ASP A 89 -15.93 -20.81 -12.96
C ASP A 89 -15.38 -22.24 -12.95
N ALA A 90 -14.09 -22.38 -12.69
CA ALA A 90 -13.44 -23.67 -12.49
C ALA A 90 -14.09 -24.46 -11.35
N TYR A 91 -14.33 -23.84 -10.19
CA TYR A 91 -14.99 -24.48 -9.05
C TYR A 91 -16.45 -24.85 -9.35
N ARG A 92 -17.21 -23.96 -9.99
CA ARG A 92 -18.60 -24.22 -10.39
C ARG A 92 -18.72 -25.40 -11.34
N ALA A 93 -17.80 -25.52 -12.30
CA ALA A 93 -17.79 -26.62 -13.26
C ALA A 93 -17.46 -27.98 -12.61
N ASN A 94 -16.60 -28.00 -11.58
CA ASN A 94 -16.24 -29.23 -10.87
C ASN A 94 -15.83 -28.93 -9.41
N PRO A 95 -16.77 -29.00 -8.45
CA PRO A 95 -16.54 -28.56 -7.07
C PRO A 95 -15.73 -29.59 -6.27
N THR A 96 -14.41 -29.53 -6.41
CA THR A 96 -13.47 -30.34 -5.62
C THR A 96 -12.80 -29.51 -4.53
N ALA A 97 -12.24 -30.18 -3.51
CA ALA A 97 -11.45 -29.52 -2.47
C ALA A 97 -10.26 -28.73 -3.04
N ALA A 98 -9.59 -29.26 -4.06
CA ALA A 98 -8.50 -28.58 -4.74
C ALA A 98 -8.97 -27.27 -5.41
N ARG A 99 -10.10 -27.30 -6.14
CA ARG A 99 -10.62 -26.09 -6.78
C ARG A 99 -11.18 -25.07 -5.79
N LEU A 100 -11.71 -25.53 -4.66
CA LEU A 100 -12.09 -24.63 -3.57
C LEU A 100 -10.86 -23.92 -2.99
N HIS A 101 -9.74 -24.65 -2.84
CA HIS A 101 -8.48 -24.06 -2.40
C HIS A 101 -7.94 -23.04 -3.41
N ASP A 102 -7.96 -23.36 -4.72
CA ASP A 102 -7.56 -22.41 -5.76
C ASP A 102 -8.42 -21.13 -5.74
N LEU A 103 -9.73 -21.28 -5.55
CA LEU A 103 -10.65 -20.14 -5.38
C LEU A 103 -10.30 -19.32 -4.14
N HIS A 104 -10.04 -19.97 -3.00
CA HIS A 104 -9.63 -19.28 -1.78
C HIS A 104 -8.37 -18.43 -2.01
N LEU A 105 -7.32 -19.01 -2.62
CA LEU A 105 -6.09 -18.27 -2.94
C LEU A 105 -6.35 -17.12 -3.92
N ALA A 106 -7.19 -17.31 -4.93
CA ALA A 106 -7.52 -16.27 -5.90
C ALA A 106 -8.26 -15.08 -5.25
N THR A 107 -9.01 -15.32 -4.18
CA THR A 107 -9.71 -14.25 -3.43
C THR A 107 -8.84 -13.52 -2.42
N GLU A 108 -7.62 -13.98 -2.14
CA GLU A 108 -6.72 -13.26 -1.23
C GLU A 108 -6.28 -11.93 -1.86
N PRO A 109 -6.47 -10.79 -1.18
CA PRO A 109 -6.05 -9.50 -1.71
C PRO A 109 -4.53 -9.36 -1.67
N ARG A 110 -3.95 -8.73 -2.69
CA ARG A 110 -2.49 -8.48 -2.80
C ARG A 110 -1.88 -7.81 -1.57
N ARG A 111 -2.66 -7.01 -0.83
CA ARG A 111 -2.19 -6.35 0.40
C ARG A 111 -1.80 -7.30 1.52
N LEU A 112 -2.34 -8.53 1.61
CA LEU A 112 -1.92 -9.50 2.62
C LEU A 112 -0.45 -9.89 2.43
N GLU A 113 -0.08 -10.21 1.19
CA GLU A 113 1.31 -10.50 0.84
C GLU A 113 2.21 -9.28 1.02
N LEU A 114 1.72 -8.09 0.65
CA LEU A 114 2.45 -6.84 0.90
C LEU A 114 2.77 -6.68 2.39
N PHE A 115 1.78 -6.86 3.27
CA PHE A 115 2.01 -6.74 4.71
C PHE A 115 2.96 -7.81 5.26
N ARG A 116 2.89 -9.05 4.75
CA ARG A 116 3.86 -10.12 5.11
C ARG A 116 5.29 -9.71 4.75
N ARG A 117 5.51 -9.20 3.53
CA ARG A 117 6.84 -8.74 3.08
C ARG A 117 7.31 -7.51 3.85
N LEU A 118 6.42 -6.56 4.08
CA LEU A 118 6.69 -5.38 4.90
C LEU A 118 7.13 -5.74 6.33
N ASN A 119 6.58 -6.83 6.89
CA ASN A 119 6.95 -7.32 8.21
C ASN A 119 8.36 -7.93 8.28
N THR A 120 9.03 -8.20 7.15
CA THR A 120 10.42 -8.72 7.16
C THR A 120 11.45 -7.63 7.47
N ALA A 121 11.06 -6.34 7.40
CA ALA A 121 11.94 -5.24 7.76
C ALA A 121 12.18 -5.19 9.28
N PRO A 122 13.37 -4.74 9.74
CA PRO A 122 13.59 -4.42 11.15
C PRO A 122 12.54 -3.42 11.66
N GLY A 123 11.79 -3.82 12.69
CA GLY A 123 10.69 -3.00 13.21
C GLY A 123 9.40 -3.02 12.39
N GLY A 124 9.29 -3.87 11.36
CA GLY A 124 8.13 -3.96 10.46
C GLY A 124 6.81 -4.12 11.20
N ILE A 125 6.72 -5.04 12.16
CA ILE A 125 5.49 -5.25 12.96
C ILE A 125 5.05 -3.98 13.68
N ARG A 126 5.99 -3.20 14.25
CA ARG A 126 5.68 -1.96 14.97
C ARG A 126 5.06 -0.94 14.02
N THR A 127 5.62 -0.80 12.82
CA THR A 127 5.09 0.12 11.81
C THR A 127 3.74 -0.33 11.27
N LEU A 128 3.53 -1.63 11.08
CA LEU A 128 2.21 -2.17 10.70
C LEU A 128 1.16 -1.93 11.78
N VAL A 129 1.51 -2.09 13.06
CA VAL A 129 0.61 -1.77 14.19
C VAL A 129 0.27 -0.29 14.19
N GLN A 130 1.25 0.59 13.97
CA GLN A 130 1.02 2.03 13.84
C GLN A 130 0.13 2.36 12.63
N MET A 131 0.37 1.71 11.48
CA MET A 131 -0.45 1.86 10.28
C MET A 131 -1.91 1.47 10.53
N ARG A 132 -2.14 0.38 11.27
CA ARG A 132 -3.49 0.00 11.68
C ARG A 132 -4.13 1.05 12.60
N ALA A 133 -3.38 1.59 13.57
CA ALA A 133 -3.89 2.65 14.44
C ALA A 133 -4.25 3.92 13.64
N ASP A 134 -3.45 4.26 12.64
CA ASP A 134 -3.74 5.38 11.73
C ASP A 134 -4.98 5.14 10.87
N LEU A 135 -5.15 3.93 10.31
CA LEU A 135 -6.35 3.52 9.57
C LEU A 135 -7.62 3.68 10.42
N LEU A 136 -7.58 3.19 11.67
CA LEU A 136 -8.72 3.24 12.59
C LEU A 136 -9.21 4.67 12.86
N ARG A 137 -8.30 5.66 12.90
CA ARG A 137 -8.67 7.08 13.07
C ARG A 137 -9.50 7.63 11.91
N THR A 138 -9.47 6.98 10.74
CA THR A 138 -10.12 7.47 9.52
C THR A 138 -11.44 6.76 9.19
N LEU A 139 -11.83 5.72 9.94
CA LEU A 139 -12.98 4.88 9.59
C LEU A 139 -14.34 5.60 9.65
N ALA A 140 -14.45 6.69 10.43
CA ALA A 140 -15.67 7.47 10.48
C ALA A 140 -15.99 8.15 9.13
N ASP A 141 -14.95 8.66 8.46
CA ASP A 141 -15.07 9.35 7.18
C ASP A 141 -14.89 8.41 5.98
N HIS A 142 -14.17 7.30 6.18
CA HIS A 142 -13.79 6.32 5.15
C HIS A 142 -14.04 4.89 5.62
N PRO A 143 -15.32 4.45 5.70
CA PRO A 143 -15.68 3.13 6.20
C PRO A 143 -15.17 1.98 5.32
N ASP A 144 -14.93 2.24 4.03
CA ASP A 144 -14.32 1.31 3.07
C ASP A 144 -12.93 0.82 3.51
N ARG A 145 -12.20 1.61 4.30
CA ARG A 145 -10.88 1.25 4.83
C ARG A 145 -10.91 0.17 5.92
N ALA A 146 -12.10 -0.20 6.42
CA ALA A 146 -12.25 -1.24 7.43
C ALA A 146 -11.65 -2.58 6.98
N VAL A 147 -11.80 -2.93 5.69
CA VAL A 147 -11.27 -4.19 5.13
C VAL A 147 -9.75 -4.28 5.27
N VAL A 148 -9.03 -3.16 5.15
CA VAL A 148 -7.58 -3.10 5.30
C VAL A 148 -7.17 -3.28 6.77
N SER A 149 -7.92 -2.67 7.69
CA SER A 149 -7.72 -2.86 9.13
C SER A 149 -7.95 -4.31 9.56
N ASP A 150 -8.94 -4.98 8.97
CA ASP A 150 -9.26 -6.38 9.27
C ASP A 150 -8.17 -7.32 8.76
N ASP A 151 -7.63 -7.08 7.57
CA ASP A 151 -6.49 -7.82 7.03
C ASP A 151 -5.24 -7.69 7.90
N LEU A 152 -4.93 -6.48 8.40
CA LEU A 152 -3.83 -6.28 9.36
C LEU A 152 -4.10 -7.02 10.68
N LEU A 153 -5.34 -6.98 11.19
CA LEU A 153 -5.70 -7.69 12.41
C LEU A 153 -5.57 -9.21 12.24
N HIS A 154 -5.96 -9.74 11.08
CA HIS A 154 -5.79 -11.15 10.75
C HIS A 154 -4.30 -11.54 10.73
N LEU A 155 -3.46 -10.74 10.08
CA LEU A 155 -2.01 -10.93 10.05
C LEU A 155 -1.41 -10.95 11.46
N PHE A 156 -1.83 -10.07 12.37
CA PHE A 156 -1.30 -10.00 13.74
C PHE A 156 -1.74 -11.15 14.66
N ARG A 157 -2.82 -11.85 14.31
CA ARG A 157 -3.32 -13.01 15.06
C ARG A 157 -2.69 -14.33 14.63
N SER A 158 -1.97 -14.32 13.51
CA SER A 158 -1.30 -15.49 12.91
C SER A 158 0.10 -15.65 13.48
#